data_AF-A0A420DHH6-F1
#
_entry.id   AF-A0A420DHH6-F1
#
_cell.length_a   1.000
_cell.length_b   1.000
_cell.length_c   1.000
_cell.angle_alpha   90.00
_cell.angle_beta   90.00
_cell.angle_gamma   90.00
#
_symmetry.space_group_name_H-M   'P 1'
#
loop_
_entity.id
_entity.type
_entity.pdbx_description
1 polymer ?
#
loop_
_entity_poly.entity_id
_entity_poly.type
_entity_poly.pdbx_seq_one_letter_code
_entity_poly.pdbx_strand_id
1 'polypeptide(L)'
;MHEKSCCIGHYEGGLERDSRDAFISAVNEAVDTPDPAPWHAVNANSIVGDVGMVQVENIRLCMHSNDTLTLLRHENRWIIVSKVFFLRPAE
;
A
#
# COMPACT_ATOMS: atom_id res chain seq x y z
N MET A 1 -3.76 -8.59 1.91
CA MET A 1 -4.74 -7.54 2.29
C MET A 1 -6.07 -8.20 2.60
N HIS A 2 -6.77 -7.73 3.64
CA HIS A 2 -8.12 -8.19 3.99
C HIS A 2 -9.10 -7.89 2.83
N GLU A 3 -10.13 -8.72 2.63
CA GLU A 3 -11.08 -8.56 1.52
C GLU A 3 -11.81 -7.21 1.52
N LYS A 4 -12.09 -6.68 2.72
CA LYS A 4 -12.73 -5.37 2.92
C LYS A 4 -11.75 -4.21 3.03
N SER A 5 -10.45 -4.46 2.79
CA SER A 5 -9.47 -3.38 2.80
C SER A 5 -9.67 -2.46 1.60
N CYS A 6 -9.14 -1.24 1.73
CA CYS A 6 -9.12 -0.26 0.66
C CYS A 6 -7.75 0.43 0.57
N CYS A 7 -7.44 0.91 -0.63
CA CYS A 7 -6.29 1.75 -0.93
C CYS A 7 -6.82 3.15 -1.23
N ILE A 8 -6.41 4.16 -0.45
CA ILE A 8 -6.92 5.53 -0.56
C ILE A 8 -5.74 6.50 -0.72
N GLY A 9 -5.88 7.44 -1.64
CA GLY A 9 -4.88 8.49 -1.82
C GLY A 9 -5.33 9.51 -2.85
N HIS A 10 -4.49 10.50 -3.11
CA HIS A 10 -4.73 11.42 -4.21
C HIS A 10 -3.99 10.94 -5.46
N TYR A 11 -4.68 10.89 -6.58
CA TYR A 11 -4.13 10.49 -7.87
C TYR A 11 -4.79 11.33 -8.97
N GLU A 12 -4.01 11.81 -9.95
CA GLU A 12 -4.47 12.69 -11.05
C GLU A 12 -5.34 13.90 -10.61
N GLY A 13 -5.09 14.43 -9.40
CA GLY A 13 -5.80 15.59 -8.84
C GLY A 13 -7.11 15.27 -8.13
N GLY A 14 -7.52 13.99 -8.06
CA GLY A 14 -8.72 13.51 -7.37
C GLY A 14 -8.42 12.74 -6.08
N LEU A 15 -9.45 12.56 -5.24
CA LEU A 15 -9.42 11.59 -4.15
C LEU A 15 -9.86 10.24 -4.71
N GLU A 16 -8.94 9.29 -4.75
CA GLU A 16 -9.19 7.93 -5.21
C GLU A 16 -9.37 6.96 -4.05
N ARG A 17 -10.26 5.99 -4.25
CA ARG A 17 -10.50 4.89 -3.32
C ARG A 17 -10.75 3.61 -4.07
N ASP A 18 -9.76 2.73 -4.02
CA ASP A 18 -9.86 1.39 -4.57
C ASP A 18 -10.25 0.37 -3.49
N SER A 19 -11.10 -0.57 -3.89
CA SER A 19 -11.23 -1.84 -3.16
C SER A 19 -9.95 -2.65 -3.30
N ARG A 20 -9.77 -3.69 -2.47
CA ARG A 20 -8.66 -4.65 -2.62
C ARG A 20 -8.56 -5.17 -4.06
N ASP A 21 -9.69 -5.59 -4.64
CA ASP A 21 -9.71 -6.25 -5.94
C ASP A 21 -9.46 -5.27 -7.08
N ALA A 22 -9.99 -4.04 -6.98
CA ALA A 22 -9.70 -2.97 -7.93
C ALA A 22 -8.20 -2.63 -7.94
N PHE A 23 -7.60 -2.46 -6.75
CA PHE A 23 -6.16 -2.21 -6.63
C PHE A 23 -5.31 -3.35 -7.21
N ILE A 24 -5.62 -4.61 -6.89
CA ILE A 24 -4.88 -5.77 -7.42
C ILE A 24 -5.03 -5.84 -8.95
N SER A 25 -6.23 -5.62 -9.48
CA SER A 25 -6.49 -5.62 -10.91
C SER A 25 -5.68 -4.54 -11.63
N ALA A 26 -5.72 -3.30 -11.13
CA ALA A 26 -4.98 -2.18 -11.70
C ALA A 26 -3.47 -2.44 -11.72
N VAL A 27 -2.94 -3.08 -10.67
CA VAL A 27 -1.51 -3.44 -10.59
C VAL A 27 -1.16 -4.54 -11.59
N ASN A 28 -1.99 -5.56 -11.72
CA ASN A 28 -1.75 -6.65 -12.68
C ASN A 28 -1.89 -6.17 -14.13
N GLU A 29 -2.75 -5.18 -14.38
CA GLU A 29 -2.89 -4.56 -15.71
C GLU A 29 -1.70 -3.65 -16.05
N ALA A 30 -1.21 -2.89 -15.08
CA ALA A 30 -0.11 -1.94 -15.29
C ALA A 30 1.28 -2.60 -15.30
N VAL A 31 1.44 -3.80 -14.72
CA VAL A 31 2.72 -4.48 -14.56
C VAL A 31 2.72 -5.81 -15.32
N ASP A 32 3.23 -5.79 -16.55
CA ASP A 32 3.38 -7.00 -17.37
C ASP A 32 4.56 -7.89 -16.89
N THR A 33 5.68 -7.26 -16.51
CA THR A 33 6.84 -7.95 -15.93
C THR A 33 7.20 -7.32 -14.58
N PRO A 34 6.95 -8.00 -13.45
CA PRO A 34 7.32 -7.50 -12.13
C PRO A 34 8.84 -7.34 -11.99
N ASP A 35 9.27 -6.25 -11.36
CA ASP A 35 10.65 -6.10 -10.89
C ASP A 35 10.95 -7.22 -9.87
N PRO A 36 11.98 -8.06 -10.09
CA PRO A 36 12.34 -9.11 -9.15
C PRO A 36 12.92 -8.58 -7.83
N ALA A 37 13.35 -7.32 -7.77
CA ALA A 37 13.93 -6.68 -6.59
C ALA A 37 13.46 -5.22 -6.44
N PRO A 38 12.15 -4.97 -6.24
CA PRO A 38 11.61 -3.62 -6.19
C PRO A 38 12.17 -2.88 -4.98
N TRP A 39 12.63 -1.66 -5.22
CA TRP A 39 13.12 -0.80 -4.14
C TRP A 39 11.97 -0.45 -3.19
N HIS A 40 12.23 -0.62 -1.90
CA HIS A 40 11.34 -0.21 -0.81
C HIS A 40 12.15 0.00 0.48
N ALA A 41 11.60 0.80 1.40
CA ALA A 41 12.15 1.02 2.72
C ALA A 41 11.03 1.07 3.77
N VAL A 42 11.22 0.40 4.91
CA VAL A 42 10.32 0.55 6.05
C VAL A 42 10.84 1.69 6.92
N ASN A 43 10.05 2.76 7.01
CA ASN A 43 10.45 4.00 7.70
C ASN A 43 10.06 3.99 9.17
N ALA A 44 8.92 3.37 9.50
CA ALA A 44 8.44 3.26 10.87
C ALA A 44 7.52 2.05 11.02
N ASN A 45 7.50 1.47 12.22
CA ASN A 45 6.54 0.47 12.64
C ASN A 45 6.09 0.73 14.08
N SER A 46 4.80 0.52 14.35
CA SER A 46 4.21 0.60 15.69
C SER A 46 3.26 -0.57 15.90
N ILE A 47 3.34 -1.22 17.06
CA ILE A 47 2.52 -2.38 17.41
C ILE A 47 1.96 -2.17 18.82
N VAL A 48 0.65 -2.33 18.97
CA VAL A 48 -0.04 -2.30 20.26
C VAL A 48 -1.01 -3.48 20.29
N GLY A 49 -0.70 -4.52 21.08
CA GLY A 49 -1.50 -5.74 21.13
C GLY A 49 -1.52 -6.46 19.78
N ASP A 50 -2.72 -6.63 19.22
CA ASP A 50 -2.97 -7.24 17.92
C ASP A 50 -3.13 -6.20 16.78
N VAL A 51 -2.91 -4.92 17.04
CA VAL A 51 -2.99 -3.85 16.03
C VAL A 51 -1.58 -3.36 15.68
N GLY A 52 -1.36 -3.07 14.39
CA GLY A 52 -0.10 -2.56 13.89
C GLY A 52 -0.25 -1.42 12.88
N MET A 53 0.78 -0.59 12.77
CA MET A 53 0.93 0.42 11.73
C MET A 53 2.35 0.34 11.15
N VAL A 54 2.49 0.42 9.83
CA VAL A 54 3.78 0.43 9.14
C VAL A 54 3.80 1.55 8.10
N GLN A 55 4.87 2.34 8.09
CA GLN A 55 5.14 3.31 7.03
C GLN A 55 6.19 2.74 6.07
N VAL A 56 5.88 2.71 4.79
CA VAL A 56 6.72 2.12 3.74
C VAL A 56 6.92 3.12 2.61
N GLU A 57 8.16 3.42 2.27
CA GLU A 57 8.48 4.06 1.00
C GLU A 57 8.69 2.99 -0.07
N ASN A 58 8.21 3.23 -1.29
CA ASN A 58 8.44 2.33 -2.41
C ASN A 58 8.45 3.06 -3.75
N ILE A 59 9.11 2.44 -4.73
CA ILE A 59 9.05 2.84 -6.13
C ILE A 59 8.23 1.79 -6.87
N ARG A 60 7.13 2.23 -7.49
CA ARG A 60 6.27 1.37 -8.31
C ARG A 60 5.93 2.11 -9.59
N LEU A 61 6.11 1.48 -10.76
CA LEU A 61 5.79 2.12 -12.05
C LEU A 61 6.44 3.51 -12.21
N CYS A 62 7.71 3.64 -11.81
CA CYS A 62 8.46 4.90 -11.76
C CYS A 62 7.87 5.98 -10.83
N MET A 63 6.88 5.63 -10.00
CA MET A 63 6.26 6.53 -9.03
C MET A 63 6.80 6.27 -7.62
N HIS A 64 7.29 7.33 -6.96
CA HIS A 64 7.71 7.28 -5.56
C HIS A 64 6.51 7.49 -4.63
N SER A 65 6.20 6.48 -3.83
CA SER A 65 5.05 6.49 -2.92
C SER A 65 5.47 6.30 -1.47
N ASN A 66 4.81 7.05 -0.58
CA ASN A 66 4.84 6.83 0.87
C ASN A 66 3.52 6.20 1.30
N ASP A 67 3.54 4.92 1.66
CA ASP A 67 2.39 4.17 2.13
C ASP A 67 2.33 4.16 3.66
N THR A 68 1.15 4.39 4.23
CA THR A 68 0.84 4.05 5.62
C THR A 68 -0.15 2.89 5.63
N LEU A 69 0.28 1.77 6.20
CA LEU A 69 -0.48 0.54 6.31
C LEU A 69 -0.98 0.38 7.74
N THR A 70 -2.26 0.05 7.90
CA THR A 70 -2.78 -0.45 9.19
C THR A 70 -2.99 -1.95 9.09
N LEU A 71 -2.67 -2.65 10.17
CA LEU A 71 -2.65 -4.10 10.24
C LEU A 71 -3.40 -4.59 11.47
N LEU A 72 -4.02 -5.77 11.34
CA LEU A 72 -4.61 -6.52 12.45
C LEU A 72 -4.01 -7.93 12.46
N ARG A 73 -3.65 -8.43 13.64
CA ARG A 73 -3.19 -9.81 13.85
C ARG A 73 -4.40 -10.71 14.07
N HIS A 74 -4.78 -11.44 13.04
CA HIS A 74 -5.91 -12.38 13.07
C HIS A 74 -5.41 -13.79 12.75
N GLU A 75 -5.84 -14.80 13.53
CA GLU A 75 -5.40 -16.19 13.36
C GLU A 75 -3.87 -16.34 13.28
N ASN A 76 -3.16 -15.62 14.16
CA ASN A 76 -1.70 -15.58 14.23
C ASN A 76 -0.99 -15.08 12.95
N ARG A 77 -1.70 -14.31 12.11
CA ARG A 77 -1.16 -13.66 10.90
C ARG A 77 -1.45 -12.17 10.90
N TRP A 78 -0.48 -11.36 10.48
CA TRP A 78 -0.70 -9.94 10.22
C TRP A 78 -1.39 -9.76 8.88
N ILE A 79 -2.50 -9.03 8.88
CA ILE A 79 -3.29 -8.74 7.68
C ILE A 79 -3.41 -7.23 7.55
N ILE A 80 -3.10 -6.69 6.37
CA ILE A 80 -3.33 -5.27 6.05
C ILE A 80 -4.84 -5.03 5.95
N VAL A 81 -5.37 -4.10 6.75
CA VAL A 81 -6.79 -3.74 6.78
C VAL A 81 -7.07 -2.40 6.09
N SER A 82 -6.07 -1.51 5.97
CA SER A 82 -6.14 -0.30 5.15
C SER A 82 -4.75 0.10 4.67
N LYS A 83 -4.70 0.71 3.48
CA LYS A 83 -3.53 1.41 2.94
C LYS A 83 -3.97 2.84 2.59
N VAL A 84 -3.24 3.83 3.09
CA VAL A 84 -3.28 5.19 2.54
C VAL A 84 -1.94 5.52 1.92
N PHE A 85 -1.90 6.26 0.83
CA PHE A 85 -0.66 6.61 0.15
C PHE A 85 -0.54 8.11 -0.14
N PHE A 86 0.69 8.57 -0.16
CA PHE A 86 1.09 9.86 -0.71
C PHE A 86 2.03 9.62 -1.89
N LEU A 87 1.56 9.99 -3.08
CA LEU A 87 2.38 10.00 -4.29
C LEU A 87 3.24 11.26 -4.29
N ARG A 88 4.56 11.11 -4.35
CA ARG A 88 5.46 12.26 -4.43
C ARG A 88 5.34 12.92 -5.82
N PRO A 89 5.41 14.26 -5.89
CA PRO A 89 5.56 14.95 -7.17
C PRO A 89 6.78 14.41 -7.93
N ALA A 90 6.68 14.29 -9.25
CA ALA A 90 7.87 14.11 -10.08
C ALA A 90 8.75 15.36 -9.93
N GLU A 91 10.06 15.16 -9.73
CA GLU A 91 11.04 16.26 -9.76
C GLU A 91 11.17 16.88 -11.16
#